data_AF-A0A0R2FF29-F1
#
_entry.id   AF-A0A0R2FF29-F1
#
_cell.length_a   1.000
_cell.length_b   1.000
_cell.length_c   1.000
_cell.angle_alpha   90.00
_cell.angle_beta   90.00
_cell.angle_gamma   90.00
#
_symmetry.space_group_name_H-M   'P 1'
#
loop_
_entity.id
_entity.type
_entity.pdbx_description
1 polymer ?
#
loop_
_entity_poly.entity_id
_entity_poly.type
_entity_poly.pdbx_seq_one_letter_code
_entity_poly.pdbx_strand_id
1 'polypeptide(L)'
;MATQQTVRVEGTDYVIVTAPTEHINQFTVMGVADTVDVVRGIGYKVDGDPDKLYEIVWMIDGDPEHDDFEQWVKNWDEADAVFPLDD
;
A
#
# COMPACT_ATOMS: atom_id res chain seq x y z
N MET A 1 -17.53 5.48 12.34
CA MET A 1 -17.27 4.07 12.04
C MET A 1 -16.09 4.07 11.08
N ALA A 2 -14.97 3.43 11.42
CA ALA A 2 -13.88 3.31 10.48
C ALA A 2 -14.37 2.40 9.34
N THR A 3 -14.46 2.94 8.13
CA THR A 3 -14.86 2.15 6.97
C THR A 3 -13.77 1.13 6.73
N GLN A 4 -14.11 -0.14 6.92
CA GLN A 4 -13.18 -1.25 6.74
C GLN A 4 -12.92 -1.38 5.24
N GLN A 5 -11.72 -1.00 4.82
CA GLN A 5 -11.33 -0.97 3.41
C GLN A 5 -10.78 -2.33 2.98
N THR A 6 -11.18 -2.79 1.80
CA THR A 6 -10.69 -4.04 1.20
C THR A 6 -9.83 -3.71 -0.01
N VAL A 7 -8.71 -4.42 -0.16
CA VAL A 7 -7.68 -4.20 -1.17
C VAL A 7 -7.32 -5.51 -1.82
N ARG A 8 -7.16 -5.53 -3.14
CA ARG A 8 -6.77 -6.70 -3.92
C ARG A 8 -5.30 -6.64 -4.30
N VAL A 9 -4.57 -7.72 -4.04
CA VAL A 9 -3.17 -7.90 -4.45
C VAL A 9 -3.04 -9.24 -5.16
N GLU A 10 -2.62 -9.24 -6.41
CA GLU A 10 -2.49 -10.45 -7.25
C GLU A 10 -3.71 -11.39 -7.21
N GLY A 11 -4.92 -10.81 -7.15
CA GLY A 11 -6.18 -11.56 -7.08
C GLY A 11 -6.56 -12.10 -5.70
N THR A 12 -5.80 -11.77 -4.64
CA THR A 12 -6.13 -12.07 -3.25
C THR A 12 -6.64 -10.81 -2.55
N ASP A 13 -7.73 -10.94 -1.79
CA ASP A 13 -8.33 -9.81 -1.06
C ASP A 13 -7.81 -9.72 0.37
N TYR A 14 -7.53 -8.48 0.79
CA TYR A 14 -7.02 -8.12 2.10
C TYR A 14 -7.88 -7.03 2.73
N VAL A 15 -8.13 -7.17 4.02
CA VAL A 15 -8.78 -6.18 4.85
C VAL A 15 -7.72 -5.29 5.49
N ILE A 16 -7.80 -3.98 5.26
CA ILE A 16 -6.90 -3.01 5.87
C ILE A 16 -7.35 -2.71 7.30
N VAL A 17 -6.43 -2.88 8.25
CA VAL A 17 -6.63 -2.59 9.68
C VAL A 17 -5.86 -1.34 10.12
N THR A 18 -4.70 -1.09 9.51
CA THR A 18 -3.97 0.16 9.66
C THR A 18 -4.01 0.86 8.33
N ALA A 19 -4.75 1.97 8.31
CA ALA A 19 -4.82 2.83 7.15
C ALA A 19 -3.41 3.21 6.72
N PRO A 20 -3.18 3.29 5.41
CA PRO A 20 -1.89 3.65 4.90
C PRO A 20 -1.46 5.03 5.38
N THR A 21 -0.28 5.09 6.00
CA THR A 21 0.28 6.35 6.49
C THR A 21 1.32 6.86 5.50
N GLU A 22 1.21 8.14 5.18
CA GLU A 22 1.93 8.85 4.11
C GLU A 22 3.45 8.65 4.10
N HIS A 23 3.95 8.43 2.88
CA HIS A 23 5.27 8.76 2.35
C HIS A 23 6.50 8.19 3.07
N ILE A 24 7.07 7.14 2.48
CA ILE A 24 8.51 6.87 2.62
C ILE A 24 9.18 7.28 1.31
N ASN A 25 9.84 8.43 1.33
CA ASN A 25 10.64 8.91 0.19
C ASN A 25 12.00 8.19 0.13
N GLN A 26 12.40 7.89 -1.10
CA GLN A 26 13.74 7.51 -1.58
C GLN A 26 14.16 6.04 -1.47
N PHE A 27 13.99 5.35 -2.59
CA PHE A 27 14.99 4.39 -3.07
C PHE A 27 15.75 4.99 -4.26
N THR A 28 17.04 5.25 -4.08
CA THR A 28 17.93 5.47 -5.24
C THR A 28 18.29 4.10 -5.81
N VAL A 29 17.61 3.69 -6.88
CA VAL A 29 18.04 2.52 -7.65
C VAL A 29 19.38 2.87 -8.29
N MET A 30 20.46 2.12 -7.97
CA MET A 30 21.79 2.37 -8.53
C MET A 30 21.72 2.37 -10.07
N GLY A 31 21.76 3.57 -10.67
CA GLY A 31 21.79 3.76 -12.13
C GLY A 31 20.63 4.55 -12.73
N VAL A 32 19.57 4.86 -11.96
CA VAL A 32 18.46 5.69 -12.43
C VAL A 32 18.18 6.75 -11.36
N ALA A 33 18.19 8.03 -11.74
CA ALA A 33 17.92 9.15 -10.82
C ALA A 33 16.42 9.33 -10.55
N ASP A 34 15.66 8.24 -10.52
CA ASP A 34 14.22 8.27 -10.34
C ASP A 34 13.90 7.99 -8.87
N THR A 35 13.04 8.82 -8.32
CA THR A 35 12.55 8.71 -6.95
C THR A 35 11.18 8.03 -7.04
N VAL A 36 11.05 6.85 -6.45
CA VAL A 36 9.74 6.19 -6.33
C VAL A 36 9.24 6.40 -4.92
N ASP A 37 8.02 6.93 -4.81
CA ASP A 37 7.33 7.07 -3.55
C ASP A 37 6.55 5.80 -3.24
N VAL A 38 6.58 5.40 -1.98
CA VAL A 38 5.93 4.16 -1.52
C VAL A 38 5.05 4.47 -0.33
N VAL A 39 3.83 3.95 -0.37
CA VAL A 39 2.92 3.98 0.78
C VAL A 39 2.62 2.58 1.25
N ARG A 40 2.41 2.45 2.56
CA ARG A 40 2.28 1.16 3.22
C ARG A 40 1.10 1.17 4.16
N GLY A 41 0.32 0.10 4.10
CA GLY A 41 -0.76 -0.21 5.02
C GLY A 41 -0.56 -1.59 5.64
N ILE A 42 -1.36 -1.90 6.67
CA ILE A 42 -1.34 -3.22 7.30
C ILE A 42 -2.74 -3.82 7.19
N GLY A 43 -2.79 -5.10 6.82
CA GLY A 43 -4.03 -5.84 6.69
C GLY A 43 -3.91 -7.33 6.93
N TYR A 44 -5.04 -8.03 6.87
CA TYR A 44 -5.11 -9.50 6.90
C TYR A 44 -5.91 -10.00 5.69
N LYS A 45 -5.71 -11.26 5.29
CA LYS A 45 -6.46 -11.86 4.17
C LYS A 45 -7.93 -12.04 4.52
N VAL A 46 -8.85 -11.68 3.62
CA VAL A 46 -10.30 -11.83 3.84
C VAL A 46 -10.68 -13.28 4.21
N ASP A 47 -10.09 -14.27 3.54
CA ASP A 47 -10.31 -15.70 3.79
C ASP A 47 -9.20 -16.35 4.65
N GLY A 48 -8.44 -15.53 5.38
CA GLY A 48 -7.29 -15.99 6.19
C GLY A 48 -7.49 -15.87 7.69
N ASP A 49 -6.40 -16.15 8.40
CA ASP A 49 -6.31 -15.87 9.84
C ASP A 49 -6.21 -14.35 10.06
N PRO A 50 -7.14 -13.72 10.80
CA PRO A 50 -7.11 -12.28 11.07
C PRO A 50 -5.91 -11.86 11.93
N ASP A 51 -5.31 -12.78 12.68
CA ASP A 51 -4.11 -12.50 13.47
C ASP A 51 -2.83 -12.53 12.61
N LYS A 52 -2.91 -13.09 11.39
CA LYS A 52 -1.79 -13.10 10.45
C LYS A 52 -1.78 -11.82 9.62
N LEU A 53 -0.94 -10.88 10.01
CA LEU A 53 -0.83 -9.57 9.37
C LEU A 53 0.13 -9.56 8.17
N TYR A 54 -0.14 -8.63 7.26
CA TYR A 54 0.62 -8.39 6.05
C TYR A 54 0.86 -6.89 5.88
N GLU A 55 2.06 -6.53 5.47
CA GLU A 55 2.38 -5.21 4.93
C GLU A 55 1.92 -5.18 3.48
N ILE A 56 1.03 -4.24 3.17
CA ILE A 56 0.48 -4.04 1.83
C ILE A 56 1.08 -2.76 1.29
N VAL A 57 1.63 -2.82 0.08
CA VAL A 57 2.51 -1.80 -0.45
C VAL A 57 1.97 -1.29 -1.78
N TRP A 58 1.99 0.03 -1.88
CA TRP A 58 1.56 0.82 -3.01
C TRP A 58 2.74 1.63 -3.54
N MET A 59 3.07 1.46 -4.80
CA MET A 59 4.10 2.23 -5.50
C MET A 59 3.42 3.38 -6.23
N ILE A 60 3.89 4.59 -5.95
CA ILE A 60 3.44 5.79 -6.64
C ILE A 60 4.47 6.09 -7.73
N ASP A 61 4.07 5.82 -8.97
CA ASP A 61 4.84 6.18 -10.15
C ASP A 61 4.44 7.59 -10.59
N GLY A 62 5.28 8.59 -10.28
CA GLY A 62 5.05 9.98 -10.68
C GLY A 62 5.53 11.02 -9.67
N ASP A 63 5.57 12.27 -10.12
CA ASP A 63 5.94 13.45 -9.32
C ASP A 63 4.80 13.78 -8.30
N PRO A 64 5.02 13.58 -6.99
CA PRO A 64 4.00 13.76 -5.96
C PRO A 64 3.62 15.23 -5.73
N GLU A 65 4.32 16.19 -6.35
CA GLU A 65 4.04 17.63 -6.20
C GLU A 65 2.73 18.08 -6.87
N HIS A 66 2.08 17.21 -7.64
CA HIS A 66 0.79 17.49 -8.27
C HIS A 66 -0.39 17.11 -7.35
N ASP A 67 -1.49 17.88 -7.42
CA ASP A 67 -2.81 17.65 -6.79
C ASP A 67 -3.41 16.22 -6.98
N ASP A 68 -2.68 15.34 -7.66
CA ASP A 68 -2.99 13.95 -7.93
C ASP A 68 -2.81 13.04 -6.72
N PHE A 69 -2.02 13.40 -5.69
CA PHE A 69 -1.85 12.54 -4.51
C PHE A 69 -3.19 12.30 -3.77
N GLU A 70 -3.97 13.36 -3.48
CA GLU A 70 -5.29 13.22 -2.85
C GLU A 70 -6.33 12.49 -3.73
N GLN A 71 -6.15 12.52 -5.06
CA GLN A 71 -7.00 11.77 -5.99
C GLN A 71 -6.56 10.31 -6.13
N TRP A 72 -5.27 10.06 -6.01
CA TRP A 72 -4.66 8.72 -5.96
C TRP A 72 -5.04 8.00 -4.67
N VAL A 73 -5.08 8.74 -3.54
CA VAL A 73 -5.62 8.31 -2.23
C VAL A 73 -7.04 7.70 -2.33
N LYS A 74 -7.78 7.98 -3.41
CA LYS A 74 -9.16 7.50 -3.57
C LYS A 74 -9.29 6.15 -4.29
N ASN A 75 -8.26 5.64 -4.99
CA ASN A 75 -8.32 4.37 -5.74
C ASN A 75 -7.36 3.32 -5.17
N TRP A 76 -7.55 2.96 -3.90
CA TRP A 76 -6.68 2.02 -3.17
C TRP A 76 -7.16 0.58 -3.23
N ASP A 77 -8.09 0.30 -4.13
CA ASP A 77 -8.74 -1.00 -4.25
C ASP A 77 -7.77 -2.09 -4.76
N GLU A 78 -6.64 -1.69 -5.35
CA GLU A 78 -5.55 -2.55 -5.79
C GLU A 78 -4.21 -2.06 -5.23
N ALA A 79 -3.34 -2.98 -4.81
CA ALA A 79 -1.97 -2.68 -4.37
C ALA A 79 -0.94 -3.49 -5.15
N ASP A 80 0.30 -3.01 -5.17
CA ASP A 80 1.36 -3.57 -6.01
C ASP A 80 2.04 -4.79 -5.39
N ALA A 81 2.19 -4.80 -4.06
CA ALA A 81 2.87 -5.88 -3.37
C ALA A 81 2.31 -6.14 -1.97
N VAL A 82 2.57 -7.35 -1.49
CA VAL A 82 2.20 -7.77 -0.15
C VAL A 82 3.28 -8.64 0.46
N PHE A 83 3.63 -8.34 1.71
CA PHE A 83 4.66 -9.05 2.47
C PHE A 83 4.07 -9.54 3.78
N PRO A 84 4.26 -10.83 4.16
CA PRO A 84 3.88 -11.28 5.49
C PRO A 84 4.69 -10.49 6.53
N LEU A 85 4.01 -9.95 7.54
CA LEU A 85 4.67 -9.48 8.74
C LEU A 85 4.90 -10.73 9.60
N ASP A 86 6.11 -11.29 9.51
CA ASP A 86 6.52 -12.35 10.43
C ASP A 86 6.52 -11.78 11.86
N ASP A 87 6.02 -12.58 12.82
CA ASP A 87 6.19 -12.34 14.26
C ASP A 87 7.63 -12.62 14.73
#